data_AF-A0A3L7C493-F1
#
_entry.id   AF-A0A3L7C493-F1
#
_cell.length_a   1.000
_cell.length_b   1.000
_cell.length_c   1.000
_cell.angle_alpha   90.00
_cell.angle_beta   90.00
_cell.angle_gamma   90.00
#
_symmetry.space_group_name_H-M   'P 1'
#
loop_
_entity.id
_entity.type
_entity.pdbx_description
1 polymer ?
#
loop_
_entity_poly.entity_id
_entity_poly.type
_entity_poly.pdbx_seq_one_letter_code
_entity_poly.pdbx_strand_id
1 'polypeptide(L)'
;MSDLDRLRHAMRVTERPGATVDLAAVMRDGRRLRTRRRVAGAGAATLATGLVAAIVAVVVGALPDDPRTVERPTQVAVAPPPAAVPPTASHPLGPTPTTTPGRGEPSPSPVGQVVDSGIRHGSEQRVFYVVQVSVPGEPRVTIGLAAGRRAPDGTVTTDLLVNDVEGADRSPGFHQIGYDSGGSGAPVPTFGYFVGPAQQIIGTVDGRQVGARLARWSADKQVVIFWFDPAKLAPGDKLDGIVARDGSDRRL
;
A
#
# COMPACT_ATOMS: atom_id res chain seq x y z
N MET A 1 -51.93 5.59 -18.47
CA MET A 1 -50.48 5.46 -18.74
C MET A 1 -50.16 3.98 -18.86
N SER A 2 -49.33 3.60 -19.82
CA SER A 2 -48.84 2.22 -19.96
C SER A 2 -47.56 2.00 -19.13
N ASP A 3 -47.22 0.74 -18.85
CA ASP A 3 -45.95 0.40 -18.18
C ASP A 3 -44.73 0.76 -19.04
N LEU A 4 -44.87 0.81 -20.37
CA LEU A 4 -43.85 1.32 -21.28
C LEU A 4 -43.60 2.83 -21.10
N ASP A 5 -44.64 3.61 -20.80
CA ASP A 5 -44.49 5.04 -20.49
C ASP A 5 -43.80 5.21 -19.12
N ARG A 6 -44.17 4.37 -18.15
CA ARG A 6 -43.57 4.36 -16.81
C ARG A 6 -42.08 3.98 -16.86
N LEU A 7 -41.72 3.00 -17.68
CA LEU A 7 -40.33 2.60 -17.93
C LEU A 7 -39.53 3.70 -18.65
N ARG A 8 -40.08 4.31 -19.72
CA ARG A 8 -39.44 5.46 -20.39
C ARG A 8 -39.25 6.66 -19.45
N HIS A 9 -40.20 6.91 -18.56
CA HIS A 9 -40.08 7.98 -17.57
C HIS A 9 -38.98 7.66 -16.54
N ALA A 10 -38.94 6.43 -16.02
CA ALA A 10 -37.89 5.97 -15.11
C ALA A 10 -36.48 6.09 -15.73
N MET A 11 -36.31 5.66 -16.99
CA MET A 11 -35.02 5.77 -17.69
C MET A 11 -34.57 7.23 -17.88
N ARG A 12 -35.49 8.14 -18.22
CA ARG A 12 -35.16 9.58 -18.34
C ARG A 12 -34.84 10.25 -17.00
N VAL A 13 -35.36 9.75 -15.88
CA VAL A 13 -35.01 10.27 -14.54
C VAL A 13 -33.57 9.89 -14.14
N THR A 14 -33.04 8.78 -14.65
CA THR A 14 -31.63 8.39 -14.43
C THR A 14 -30.62 9.11 -15.33
N GLU A 15 -31.05 9.74 -16.42
CA GLU A 15 -30.19 10.55 -17.31
C GLU A 15 -29.91 11.93 -16.70
N ARG A 16 -29.02 12.00 -15.70
CA ARG A 16 -28.42 13.27 -15.28
C ARG A 16 -27.47 13.78 -16.38
N PRO A 17 -27.68 14.98 -16.95
CA PRO A 17 -26.76 15.52 -17.94
C PRO A 17 -25.40 15.82 -17.33
N GLY A 18 -24.33 15.33 -17.97
CA GLY A 18 -23.03 15.99 -17.96
C GLY A 18 -22.33 16.19 -16.61
N ALA A 19 -22.59 15.35 -15.60
CA ALA A 19 -21.70 15.27 -14.45
C ALA A 19 -20.36 14.65 -14.91
N THR A 20 -19.47 15.47 -15.47
CA THR A 20 -18.09 15.10 -15.75
C THR A 20 -17.47 14.64 -14.45
N VAL A 21 -17.24 13.34 -14.32
CA VAL A 21 -16.51 12.77 -13.20
C VAL A 21 -15.15 13.44 -13.19
N ASP A 22 -14.91 14.33 -12.21
CA ASP A 22 -13.62 14.99 -12.07
C ASP A 22 -12.61 13.92 -11.69
N LEU A 23 -11.94 13.38 -12.72
CA LEU A 23 -10.97 12.31 -12.57
C LEU A 23 -9.77 12.76 -11.72
N ALA A 24 -9.47 14.06 -11.67
CA ALA A 24 -8.43 14.60 -10.80
C ALA A 24 -8.90 14.67 -9.34
N ALA A 25 -10.15 15.02 -9.06
CA ALA A 25 -10.75 14.86 -7.74
C ALA A 25 -10.84 13.39 -7.34
N VAL A 26 -11.37 12.50 -8.18
CA VAL A 26 -11.44 11.06 -7.91
C VAL A 26 -10.05 10.43 -7.74
N MET A 27 -9.01 10.90 -8.44
CA MET A 27 -7.62 10.45 -8.24
C MET A 27 -6.90 11.13 -7.06
N ARG A 28 -7.41 12.27 -6.55
CA ARG A 28 -6.92 12.95 -5.35
C ARG A 28 -7.58 12.33 -4.12
N ASP A 29 -8.91 12.27 -4.12
CA ASP A 29 -9.73 11.60 -3.13
C ASP A 29 -9.48 10.09 -3.12
N GLY A 30 -9.15 9.46 -4.25
CA GLY A 30 -8.71 8.07 -4.32
C GLY A 30 -7.29 7.83 -3.81
N ARG A 31 -6.40 8.83 -3.90
CA ARG A 31 -5.10 8.82 -3.19
C ARG A 31 -5.25 9.08 -1.70
N ARG A 32 -6.27 9.87 -1.32
CA ARG A 32 -6.62 10.17 0.07
C ARG A 32 -7.39 8.99 0.71
N LEU A 33 -8.24 8.31 -0.05
CA LEU A 33 -8.94 7.08 0.31
C LEU A 33 -7.99 5.87 0.25
N ARG A 34 -7.08 5.84 1.23
CA ARG A 34 -6.39 4.65 1.73
C ARG A 34 -5.32 4.12 0.77
N THR A 35 -4.05 4.20 1.19
CA THR A 35 -2.93 3.49 0.55
C THR A 35 -2.98 1.98 0.85
N ARG A 36 -4.11 1.32 0.59
CA ARG A 36 -4.29 -0.14 0.68
C ARG A 36 -3.60 -0.82 -0.51
N ARG A 37 -2.28 -0.71 -0.55
CA ARG A 37 -1.45 -1.35 -1.57
C ARG A 37 -1.28 -2.82 -1.20
N ARG A 38 -1.95 -3.71 -1.94
CA ARG A 38 -1.51 -5.10 -2.04
C ARG A 38 -0.18 -5.08 -2.79
N VAL A 39 0.93 -5.40 -2.10
CA VAL A 39 2.24 -5.45 -2.74
C VAL A 39 2.36 -6.83 -3.40
N ALA A 40 2.42 -6.86 -4.74
CA ALA A 40 2.69 -8.10 -5.46
C ALA A 40 4.08 -8.61 -5.07
N GLY A 41 4.16 -9.83 -4.53
CA GLY A 41 5.37 -10.38 -3.93
C GLY A 41 6.47 -10.66 -4.95
N ALA A 42 7.29 -9.65 -5.24
CA ALA A 42 8.50 -9.74 -6.06
C ALA A 42 9.54 -8.72 -5.56
N GLY A 43 9.98 -8.88 -4.31
CA GLY A 43 10.92 -7.96 -3.66
C GLY A 43 11.34 -8.48 -2.29
N ALA A 44 12.29 -9.42 -2.25
CA ALA A 44 12.86 -9.91 -1.01
C ALA A 44 13.74 -8.83 -0.37
N ALA A 45 13.30 -8.28 0.77
CA ALA A 45 14.10 -7.38 1.59
C ALA A 45 14.91 -8.19 2.60
N THR A 46 16.15 -8.54 2.24
CA THR A 46 17.10 -9.18 3.14
C THR A 46 17.64 -8.16 4.15
N LEU A 47 16.99 -8.05 5.31
CA LEU A 47 17.51 -7.29 6.46
C LEU A 47 18.14 -8.25 7.48
N ALA A 48 19.42 -8.53 7.31
CA ALA A 48 20.24 -9.08 8.39
C ALA A 48 20.39 -8.02 9.48
N THR A 49 20.05 -8.35 10.73
CA THR A 49 20.15 -7.43 11.87
C THR A 49 21.61 -7.18 12.25
N GLY A 50 22.20 -6.12 11.69
CA GLY A 50 23.52 -5.58 12.05
C GLY A 50 23.41 -4.14 12.54
N LEU A 51 23.99 -3.88 13.72
CA LEU A 51 24.08 -2.53 14.30
C LEU A 51 25.15 -1.70 13.58
N VAL A 52 24.87 -0.44 13.21
CA VAL A 52 25.79 0.74 13.23
C VAL A 52 25.10 1.95 12.57
N ALA A 53 25.40 3.15 13.06
CA ALA A 53 24.84 4.41 12.57
C ALA A 53 25.63 4.99 11.38
N ALA A 54 24.93 5.67 10.47
CA ALA A 54 25.54 6.66 9.57
C ALA A 54 24.49 7.73 9.17
N ILE A 55 24.81 9.01 9.44
CA ILE A 55 24.11 10.16 8.87
C ILE A 55 24.87 10.54 7.61
N VAL A 56 24.18 10.64 6.47
CA VAL A 56 24.75 11.23 5.25
C VAL A 56 23.73 12.21 4.64
N ALA A 57 24.07 13.49 4.66
CA ALA A 57 23.39 14.51 3.87
C ALA A 57 23.98 14.51 2.45
N VAL A 58 23.13 14.58 1.42
CA VAL A 58 23.57 14.70 0.02
C VAL A 58 23.27 16.12 -0.46
N VAL A 59 24.33 16.88 -0.72
CA VAL A 59 24.27 18.15 -1.45
C VAL A 59 24.34 17.84 -2.94
N VAL A 60 23.50 18.51 -3.75
CA VAL A 60 23.49 18.38 -5.22
C VAL A 60 24.35 19.50 -5.83
N GLY A 61 25.22 19.17 -6.78
CA GLY A 61 26.03 20.16 -7.51
C GLY A 61 26.75 19.63 -8.76
N ALA A 62 26.17 19.92 -9.92
CA ALA A 62 26.74 20.15 -11.27
C ALA A 62 27.82 19.22 -11.93
N LEU A 63 27.57 18.96 -13.22
CA LEU A 63 28.48 18.53 -14.32
C LEU A 63 29.53 19.64 -14.67
N PRO A 64 30.51 19.47 -15.62
CA PRO A 64 30.60 18.51 -16.73
C PRO A 64 31.98 17.89 -17.09
N ASP A 65 31.95 17.13 -18.20
CA ASP A 65 32.99 16.89 -19.23
C ASP A 65 33.65 15.49 -19.36
N ASP A 66 33.54 14.99 -20.61
CA ASP A 66 34.16 13.80 -21.22
C ASP A 66 35.09 14.32 -22.34
N PRO A 67 36.28 13.72 -22.57
CA PRO A 67 36.36 12.75 -23.68
C PRO A 67 37.39 11.62 -23.48
N ARG A 68 37.13 10.43 -24.04
CA ARG A 68 37.89 9.89 -25.21
C ARG A 68 37.50 8.46 -25.62
N THR A 69 37.00 8.35 -26.85
CA THR A 69 36.80 7.10 -27.61
C THR A 69 38.11 6.59 -28.23
N VAL A 70 38.23 5.28 -28.46
CA VAL A 70 39.30 4.67 -29.28
C VAL A 70 38.70 4.01 -30.54
N GLU A 71 39.45 4.13 -31.65
CA GLU A 71 39.15 3.70 -33.03
C GLU A 71 38.97 2.15 -33.21
N ARG A 72 38.00 1.64 -34.02
CA ARG A 72 37.96 1.42 -35.51
C ARG A 72 38.43 -0.03 -35.87
N PRO A 73 38.01 -0.72 -36.99
CA PRO A 73 37.67 -0.18 -38.31
C PRO A 73 36.42 -0.64 -39.08
N THR A 74 36.17 0.13 -40.14
CA THR A 74 35.07 0.15 -41.12
C THR A 74 35.26 -0.76 -42.34
N GLN A 75 34.15 -1.14 -43.02
CA GLN A 75 34.17 -1.58 -44.42
C GLN A 75 33.20 -0.76 -45.32
N VAL A 76 33.81 -0.06 -46.28
CA VAL A 76 33.45 0.21 -47.70
C VAL A 76 32.00 0.57 -48.12
N ALA A 77 31.88 1.56 -49.01
CA ALA A 77 30.65 2.09 -49.60
C ALA A 77 30.59 1.95 -51.15
N VAL A 78 29.39 2.08 -51.75
CA VAL A 78 29.14 2.29 -53.20
C VAL A 78 27.89 3.20 -53.37
N ALA A 79 27.78 3.97 -54.47
CA ALA A 79 26.71 4.98 -54.71
C ALA A 79 26.20 5.01 -56.21
N PRO A 80 25.48 6.06 -56.69
CA PRO A 80 24.06 6.14 -57.15
C PRO A 80 23.92 6.19 -58.71
N PRO A 81 22.86 6.71 -59.42
CA PRO A 81 21.53 7.33 -59.10
C PRO A 81 20.37 6.69 -59.96
N PRO A 82 19.28 7.34 -60.50
CA PRO A 82 18.59 8.63 -60.25
C PRO A 82 17.02 8.65 -60.21
N ALA A 83 16.47 9.74 -59.64
CA ALA A 83 15.24 10.53 -59.95
C ALA A 83 13.86 9.93 -60.39
N ALA A 84 12.82 10.17 -59.57
CA ALA A 84 11.42 10.52 -59.95
C ALA A 84 10.69 11.20 -58.74
N VAL A 85 9.56 11.91 -58.95
CA VAL A 85 9.00 12.93 -58.02
C VAL A 85 7.63 12.51 -57.37
N PRO A 86 6.92 13.35 -56.55
CA PRO A 86 6.50 13.02 -55.18
C PRO A 86 5.06 12.48 -55.04
N PRO A 87 4.67 12.00 -53.84
CA PRO A 87 3.79 12.84 -53.02
C PRO A 87 4.11 12.85 -51.51
N THR A 88 3.55 13.82 -50.79
CA THR A 88 3.67 13.99 -49.32
C THR A 88 3.29 12.72 -48.56
N ALA A 89 4.25 12.11 -47.87
CA ALA A 89 4.05 10.94 -47.02
C ALA A 89 4.19 11.30 -45.53
N SER A 90 3.34 10.68 -44.72
CA SER A 90 3.20 10.82 -43.27
C SER A 90 4.52 10.79 -42.49
N HIS A 91 4.59 11.58 -41.41
CA HIS A 91 5.62 11.41 -40.38
C HIS A 91 5.71 9.95 -39.93
N PRO A 92 6.90 9.33 -39.95
CA PRO A 92 7.11 8.04 -39.31
C PRO A 92 6.87 8.19 -37.80
N LEU A 93 6.09 7.27 -37.24
CA LEU A 93 6.04 7.07 -35.79
C LEU A 93 7.46 6.74 -35.32
N GLY A 94 8.06 7.63 -34.53
CA GLY A 94 9.32 7.34 -33.85
C GLY A 94 9.15 6.10 -32.97
N PRO A 95 10.22 5.28 -32.80
CA PRO A 95 10.14 4.05 -32.03
C PRO A 95 9.59 4.35 -30.64
N THR A 96 8.48 3.70 -30.29
CA THR A 96 7.88 3.76 -28.96
C THR A 96 8.96 3.49 -27.93
N PRO A 97 9.19 4.37 -26.93
CA PRO A 97 10.16 4.07 -25.89
C PRO A 97 9.69 2.83 -25.13
N THR A 98 10.39 1.72 -25.34
CA THR A 98 10.21 0.48 -24.60
C THR A 98 10.13 0.83 -23.12
N THR A 99 8.97 0.57 -22.51
CA THR A 99 8.76 0.90 -21.10
C THR A 99 9.63 -0.03 -20.26
N THR A 100 10.83 0.44 -19.91
CA THR A 100 11.71 -0.19 -18.94
C THR A 100 10.87 -0.48 -17.68
N PRO A 101 10.83 -1.74 -17.18
CA PRO A 101 10.08 -2.06 -15.98
C PRO A 101 10.52 -1.13 -14.85
N GLY A 102 9.54 -0.46 -14.24
CA GLY A 102 9.78 0.64 -13.31
C GLY A 102 10.73 0.22 -12.19
N ARG A 103 11.79 1.02 -12.01
CA ARG A 103 12.75 0.92 -10.90
C ARG A 103 11.98 0.70 -9.61
N GLY A 104 12.12 -0.49 -9.02
CA GLY A 104 11.35 -0.89 -7.86
C GLY A 104 11.53 0.10 -6.72
N GLU A 105 10.42 0.63 -6.20
CA GLU A 105 10.44 1.34 -4.92
C GLU A 105 10.94 0.36 -3.85
N PRO A 106 11.87 0.78 -2.97
CA PRO A 106 12.34 -0.09 -1.91
C PRO A 106 11.16 -0.51 -1.03
N SER A 107 11.07 -1.81 -0.73
CA SER A 107 10.04 -2.32 0.17
C SER A 107 10.14 -1.62 1.53
N PRO A 108 9.02 -1.18 2.13
CA PRO A 108 9.06 -0.31 3.29
C PRO A 108 9.66 -1.04 4.50
N SER A 109 10.80 -0.54 4.99
CA SER A 109 11.53 -1.13 6.11
C SER A 109 10.75 -1.01 7.42
N PRO A 110 10.71 -2.08 8.26
CA PRO A 110 10.14 -2.01 9.60
C PRO A 110 10.83 -0.96 10.49
N VAL A 111 10.02 -0.19 11.22
CA VAL A 111 10.47 0.68 12.30
C VAL A 111 10.27 -0.06 13.61
N GLY A 112 11.37 -0.48 14.24
CA GLY A 112 11.32 -1.27 15.47
C GLY A 112 11.04 -2.76 15.22
N GLN A 113 10.47 -3.43 16.23
CA GLN A 113 10.27 -4.88 16.20
C GLN A 113 9.13 -5.30 15.27
N VAL A 114 9.37 -6.35 14.51
CA VAL A 114 8.35 -7.10 13.77
C VAL A 114 7.62 -8.03 14.73
N VAL A 115 6.31 -7.85 14.87
CA VAL A 115 5.44 -8.59 15.79
C VAL A 115 4.98 -9.90 15.17
N ASP A 116 5.23 -10.99 15.88
CA ASP A 116 4.75 -12.33 15.55
C ASP A 116 3.27 -12.48 15.92
N SER A 117 2.41 -12.75 14.93
CA SER A 117 0.96 -12.90 15.19
C SER A 117 0.59 -14.23 15.86
N GLY A 118 1.47 -15.23 15.74
CA GLY A 118 1.23 -16.64 16.03
C GLY A 118 0.44 -17.41 14.95
N ILE A 119 0.00 -16.74 13.88
CA ILE A 119 -0.73 -17.35 12.76
C ILE A 119 0.28 -17.82 11.69
N ARG A 120 0.05 -19.00 11.11
CA ARG A 120 0.89 -19.58 10.04
C ARG A 120 0.05 -19.95 8.82
N HIS A 121 0.67 -19.86 7.64
CA HIS A 121 0.13 -20.30 6.36
C HIS A 121 1.21 -21.12 5.66
N GLY A 122 1.09 -22.46 5.69
CA GLY A 122 2.17 -23.35 5.28
C GLY A 122 3.42 -23.14 6.14
N SER A 123 4.56 -22.90 5.49
CA SER A 123 5.84 -22.60 6.16
C SER A 123 5.99 -21.14 6.59
N GLU A 124 5.13 -20.23 6.12
CA GLU A 124 5.24 -18.80 6.40
C GLU A 124 4.42 -18.40 7.64
N GLN A 125 4.93 -17.40 8.36
CA GLN A 125 4.30 -16.83 9.56
C GLN A 125 3.73 -15.45 9.24
N ARG A 126 2.47 -15.20 9.60
CA ARG A 126 1.87 -13.86 9.53
C ARG A 126 2.52 -12.96 10.58
N VAL A 127 2.98 -11.79 10.17
CA VAL A 127 3.61 -10.79 11.04
C VAL A 127 2.99 -9.41 10.85
N PHE A 128 3.12 -8.55 11.87
CA PHE A 128 2.71 -7.15 11.82
C PHE A 128 3.89 -6.24 12.17
N TYR A 129 4.03 -5.12 11.50
CA TYR A 129 5.09 -4.15 11.79
C TYR A 129 4.69 -2.75 11.36
N VAL A 130 5.22 -1.76 12.06
CA VAL A 130 5.06 -0.35 11.66
C VAL A 130 6.14 -0.01 10.65
N VAL A 131 5.81 0.79 9.65
CA VAL A 131 6.74 1.36 8.67
C VAL A 131 6.60 2.89 8.65
N GLN A 132 7.64 3.61 8.20
CA GLN A 132 7.45 5.02 7.86
C GLN A 132 6.65 5.15 6.56
N VAL A 133 5.76 6.15 6.51
CA VAL A 133 5.08 6.57 5.29
C VAL A 133 5.19 8.09 5.14
N SER A 134 5.02 8.58 3.92
CA SER A 134 4.81 9.99 3.63
C SER A 134 3.59 10.09 2.72
N VAL A 135 2.56 10.79 3.18
CA VAL A 135 1.29 10.96 2.46
C VAL A 135 1.20 12.39 1.94
N PRO A 136 1.21 12.63 0.61
CA PRO A 136 1.12 13.98 0.05
C PRO A 136 -0.13 14.71 0.52
N GLY A 137 0.06 15.87 1.16
CA GLY A 137 -1.02 16.70 1.72
C GLY A 137 -1.40 16.38 3.17
N GLU A 138 -0.94 15.25 3.74
CA GLU A 138 -1.26 14.84 5.11
C GLU A 138 0.04 14.70 5.95
N PRO A 139 0.75 15.80 6.28
CA PRO A 139 2.08 15.77 6.90
C PRO A 139 2.11 15.23 8.35
N ARG A 140 0.93 14.97 8.94
CA ARG A 140 0.78 14.33 10.26
C ARG A 140 0.55 12.82 10.15
N VAL A 141 0.73 12.26 8.95
CA VAL A 141 0.71 10.83 8.66
C VAL A 141 2.12 10.39 8.30
N THR A 142 2.79 9.82 9.30
CA THR A 142 4.22 9.45 9.33
C THR A 142 4.43 7.94 9.47
N ILE A 143 3.42 7.21 9.98
CA ILE A 143 3.46 5.75 10.14
C ILE A 143 2.33 5.04 9.39
N GLY A 144 2.64 3.85 8.91
CA GLY A 144 1.66 2.87 8.45
C GLY A 144 1.88 1.53 9.16
N LEU A 145 0.81 0.75 9.31
CA LEU A 145 0.86 -0.62 9.83
C LEU A 145 0.82 -1.60 8.66
N ALA A 146 1.84 -2.44 8.56
CA ALA A 146 1.93 -3.50 7.57
C ALA A 146 1.50 -4.85 8.17
N ALA A 147 0.72 -5.60 7.39
CA ALA A 147 0.57 -7.04 7.52
C ALA A 147 1.46 -7.72 6.48
N GLY A 148 2.34 -8.60 6.95
CA GLY A 148 3.33 -9.28 6.11
C GLY A 148 3.46 -10.76 6.43
N ARG A 149 4.33 -11.44 5.68
CA ARG A 149 4.70 -12.84 5.88
C ARG A 149 6.21 -12.95 6.12
N ARG A 150 6.59 -13.70 7.15
CA ARG A 150 7.98 -14.10 7.41
C ARG A 150 8.17 -15.54 6.94
N ALA A 151 9.10 -15.76 6.00
CA ALA A 151 9.50 -17.08 5.56
C ALA A 151 10.49 -17.73 6.56
N PRO A 152 10.75 -19.06 6.48
CA PRO A 152 11.63 -19.77 7.42
C PRO A 152 13.09 -19.28 7.47
N ASP A 153 13.56 -18.63 6.41
CA ASP A 153 14.87 -17.96 6.30
C ASP A 153 14.93 -16.61 7.03
N GLY A 154 13.79 -16.13 7.56
CA GLY A 154 13.65 -14.82 8.20
C GLY A 154 13.22 -13.70 7.24
N THR A 155 13.14 -13.94 5.93
CA THR A 155 12.74 -12.92 4.93
C THR A 155 11.31 -12.45 5.19
N VAL A 156 11.11 -11.14 5.30
CA VAL A 156 9.78 -10.52 5.49
C VAL A 156 9.30 -9.89 4.18
N THR A 157 8.09 -10.25 3.77
CA THR A 157 7.37 -9.65 2.65
C THR A 157 6.13 -8.90 3.15
N THR A 158 5.79 -7.78 2.51
CA THR A 158 4.56 -7.02 2.81
C THR A 158 3.42 -7.59 1.96
N ASP A 159 2.29 -7.96 2.56
CA ASP A 159 1.08 -8.32 1.79
C ASP A 159 0.14 -7.12 1.68
N LEU A 160 -0.07 -6.39 2.78
CA LEU A 160 -0.95 -5.24 2.87
C LEU A 160 -0.35 -4.16 3.77
N LEU A 161 -0.33 -2.92 3.29
CA LEU A 161 -0.05 -1.72 4.09
C LEU A 161 -1.37 -0.97 4.35
N VAL A 162 -1.55 -0.51 5.59
CA VAL A 162 -2.68 0.35 6.01
C VAL A 162 -2.11 1.57 6.74
N ASN A 163 -2.73 2.73 6.56
CA ASN A 163 -2.33 3.98 7.22
C ASN A 163 -3.59 4.82 7.47
N ASP A 164 -3.68 5.44 8.64
CA ASP A 164 -4.73 6.41 8.88
C ASP A 164 -4.39 7.73 8.17
N VAL A 165 -5.42 8.47 7.76
CA VAL A 165 -5.32 9.78 7.12
C VAL A 165 -6.24 10.81 7.78
N GLU A 166 -7.07 10.39 8.73
CA GLU A 166 -8.00 11.27 9.42
C GLU A 166 -7.30 11.95 10.60
N GLY A 167 -6.54 13.00 10.29
CA GLY A 167 -5.93 13.87 11.28
C GLY A 167 -4.44 13.62 11.51
N ALA A 168 -4.10 12.92 12.59
CA ALA A 168 -2.73 12.57 12.94
C ALA A 168 -2.66 11.09 13.33
N ASP A 169 -1.68 10.38 12.78
CA ASP A 169 -1.48 8.93 12.95
C ASP A 169 -1.25 8.45 14.40
N ARG A 170 -0.99 9.38 15.32
CA ARG A 170 -0.82 9.14 16.76
C ARG A 170 -1.80 9.92 17.63
N SER A 171 -2.96 10.32 17.08
CA SER A 171 -4.07 10.81 17.91
C SER A 171 -4.65 9.66 18.77
N PRO A 172 -5.15 9.92 19.99
CA PRO A 172 -5.73 8.86 20.82
C PRO A 172 -6.94 8.17 20.16
N GLY A 173 -7.09 6.86 20.37
CA GLY A 173 -8.22 6.08 19.87
C GLY A 173 -7.85 4.99 18.86
N PHE A 174 -8.85 4.51 18.11
CA PHE A 174 -8.68 3.47 17.08
C PHE A 174 -8.19 4.05 15.76
N HIS A 175 -7.21 3.38 15.15
CA HIS A 175 -6.68 3.70 13.83
C HIS A 175 -6.78 2.50 12.89
N GLN A 176 -7.09 2.81 11.64
CA GLN A 176 -7.49 1.94 10.53
C GLN A 176 -7.46 0.41 10.76
N ILE A 177 -8.65 -0.20 10.68
CA ILE A 177 -8.82 -1.66 10.65
C ILE A 177 -8.68 -2.17 9.20
N GLY A 178 -7.60 -2.93 8.95
CA GLY A 178 -7.38 -3.68 7.72
C GLY A 178 -8.18 -4.98 7.70
N TYR A 179 -8.68 -5.34 6.53
CA TYR A 179 -9.43 -6.57 6.25
C TYR A 179 -8.92 -7.12 4.91
N ASP A 180 -8.81 -8.44 4.79
CA ASP A 180 -8.76 -9.06 3.47
C ASP A 180 -10.18 -9.11 2.88
N SER A 181 -10.32 -8.82 1.58
CA SER A 181 -11.60 -8.78 0.88
C SER A 181 -11.76 -9.93 -0.14
N GLY A 182 -11.04 -11.03 0.10
CA GLY A 182 -10.93 -12.14 -0.84
C GLY A 182 -9.84 -11.93 -1.88
N GLY A 183 -8.93 -12.88 -1.99
CA GLY A 183 -7.86 -12.93 -2.98
C GLY A 183 -7.14 -14.26 -2.87
N SER A 184 -6.41 -14.67 -3.92
CA SER A 184 -5.69 -15.95 -3.99
C SER A 184 -4.39 -15.98 -3.15
N GLY A 185 -4.39 -15.36 -1.97
CA GLY A 185 -3.24 -15.25 -1.08
C GLY A 185 -3.54 -15.82 0.31
N ALA A 186 -2.52 -15.86 1.16
CA ALA A 186 -2.68 -16.21 2.57
C ALA A 186 -3.56 -15.15 3.27
N PRO A 187 -4.74 -15.53 3.82
CA PRO A 187 -5.69 -14.55 4.33
C PRO A 187 -5.08 -13.59 5.37
N VAL A 188 -5.43 -12.32 5.29
CA VAL A 188 -5.07 -11.33 6.32
C VAL A 188 -6.20 -11.25 7.35
N PRO A 189 -5.96 -11.56 8.64
CA PRO A 189 -6.98 -11.38 9.68
C PRO A 189 -7.36 -9.91 9.81
N THR A 190 -8.52 -9.62 10.38
CA THR A 190 -8.88 -8.26 10.80
C THR A 190 -7.85 -7.72 11.80
N PHE A 191 -7.22 -6.58 11.50
CA PHE A 191 -6.10 -6.02 12.28
C PHE A 191 -6.07 -4.50 12.23
N GLY A 192 -5.43 -3.85 13.21
CA GLY A 192 -5.29 -2.40 13.25
C GLY A 192 -4.36 -1.97 14.38
N TYR A 193 -4.42 -0.70 14.77
CA TYR A 193 -3.76 -0.23 16.00
C TYR A 193 -4.65 0.73 16.81
N PHE A 194 -4.37 0.81 18.10
CA PHE A 194 -5.00 1.73 19.03
C PHE A 194 -3.93 2.58 19.70
N VAL A 195 -4.16 3.88 19.86
CA VAL A 195 -3.25 4.78 20.58
C VAL A 195 -3.82 5.09 21.96
N GLY A 196 -3.17 4.54 22.99
CA GLY A 196 -3.50 4.78 24.40
C GLY A 196 -3.28 3.56 25.31
N PRO A 197 -3.81 3.60 26.55
CA PRO A 197 -3.54 2.61 27.60
C PRO A 197 -4.37 1.31 27.46
N ALA A 198 -4.79 0.94 26.26
CA ALA A 198 -5.59 -0.27 26.04
C ALA A 198 -4.87 -1.52 26.56
N GLN A 199 -5.61 -2.33 27.32
CA GLN A 199 -5.22 -3.66 27.80
C GLN A 199 -6.11 -4.76 27.22
N GLN A 200 -7.30 -4.40 26.73
CA GLN A 200 -8.18 -5.29 25.99
C GLN A 200 -8.76 -4.55 24.77
N ILE A 201 -8.92 -5.26 23.66
CA ILE A 201 -9.70 -4.82 22.51
C ILE A 201 -10.68 -5.94 22.15
N ILE A 202 -11.95 -5.59 22.03
CA ILE A 202 -13.07 -6.50 21.77
C ILE A 202 -13.78 -6.05 20.50
N GLY A 203 -13.92 -6.96 19.53
CA GLY A 203 -14.77 -6.80 18.37
C GLY A 203 -16.12 -7.49 18.59
N THR A 204 -17.17 -7.02 17.92
CA THR A 204 -18.48 -7.67 17.87
C THR A 204 -18.74 -8.15 16.44
N VAL A 205 -19.24 -9.38 16.28
CA VAL A 205 -19.69 -9.96 15.01
C VAL A 205 -20.94 -10.81 15.28
N ASP A 206 -22.03 -10.58 14.55
CA ASP A 206 -23.31 -11.28 14.72
C ASP A 206 -23.81 -11.28 16.19
N GLY A 207 -23.58 -10.17 16.89
CA GLY A 207 -23.90 -10.01 18.32
C GLY A 207 -22.95 -10.74 19.29
N ARG A 208 -22.00 -11.54 18.81
CA ARG A 208 -20.98 -12.23 19.62
C ARG A 208 -19.73 -11.39 19.78
N GLN A 209 -19.19 -11.34 21.00
CA GLN A 209 -17.91 -10.68 21.29
C GLN A 209 -16.71 -11.59 20.98
N VAL A 210 -15.65 -11.00 20.42
CA VAL A 210 -14.37 -11.64 20.10
C VAL A 210 -13.24 -10.78 20.64
N GLY A 211 -12.35 -11.35 21.44
CA GLY A 211 -11.14 -10.65 21.90
C GLY A 211 -10.05 -10.64 20.83
N ALA A 212 -9.41 -9.48 20.62
CA ALA A 212 -8.19 -9.37 19.81
C ALA A 212 -6.95 -9.82 20.61
N ARG A 213 -5.92 -10.27 19.89
CA ARG A 213 -4.55 -10.34 20.41
C ARG A 213 -3.91 -8.96 20.31
N LEU A 214 -3.05 -8.60 21.26
CA LEU A 214 -2.44 -7.28 21.39
C LEU A 214 -0.91 -7.37 21.44
N ALA A 215 -0.21 -6.37 20.88
CA ALA A 215 1.21 -6.14 21.07
C ALA A 215 1.52 -4.64 21.13
N ARG A 216 2.32 -4.20 22.10
CA ARG A 216 2.80 -2.80 22.15
C ARG A 216 3.98 -2.63 21.20
N TRP A 217 3.88 -1.69 20.27
CA TRP A 217 4.97 -1.35 19.36
C TRP A 217 6.26 -1.01 20.13
N SER A 218 7.42 -1.27 19.55
CA SER A 218 8.69 -1.12 20.28
C SER A 218 9.17 0.32 20.38
N ALA A 219 8.87 1.17 19.39
CA ALA A 219 9.32 2.57 19.36
C ALA A 219 8.39 3.52 20.12
N ASP A 220 7.09 3.23 20.18
CA ASP A 220 6.13 3.95 21.03
C ASP A 220 5.18 2.93 21.70
N LYS A 221 5.18 2.92 23.03
CA LYS A 221 4.40 1.98 23.85
C LYS A 221 2.93 2.39 24.02
N GLN A 222 2.55 3.60 23.60
CA GLN A 222 1.14 4.00 23.48
C GLN A 222 0.47 3.37 22.26
N VAL A 223 1.23 3.00 21.22
CA VAL A 223 0.70 2.30 20.05
C VAL A 223 0.56 0.80 20.35
N VAL A 224 -0.69 0.35 20.45
CA VAL A 224 -1.08 -1.05 20.62
C VAL A 224 -1.54 -1.61 19.28
N ILE A 225 -0.72 -2.43 18.66
CA ILE A 225 -1.09 -3.22 17.47
C ILE A 225 -2.05 -4.32 17.93
N PHE A 226 -3.14 -4.54 17.19
CA PHE A 226 -4.10 -5.59 17.48
C PHE A 226 -4.51 -6.38 16.24
N TRP A 227 -4.87 -7.65 16.44
CA TRP A 227 -5.44 -8.50 15.39
C TRP A 227 -6.39 -9.54 15.99
N PHE A 228 -7.41 -9.90 15.23
CA PHE A 228 -8.34 -10.96 15.59
C PHE A 228 -7.81 -12.31 15.11
N ASP A 229 -8.13 -13.35 15.87
CA ASP A 229 -7.70 -14.72 15.55
C ASP A 229 -8.59 -15.27 14.41
N PRO A 230 -8.03 -15.72 13.25
CA PRO A 230 -8.79 -16.32 12.16
C PRO A 230 -9.70 -17.49 12.58
N ALA A 231 -9.36 -18.18 13.68
CA ALA A 231 -10.18 -19.26 14.23
C ALA A 231 -11.41 -18.77 15.01
N LYS A 232 -11.55 -17.47 15.26
CA LYS A 232 -12.64 -16.85 16.04
C LYS A 232 -13.46 -15.81 15.26
N LEU A 233 -12.86 -15.24 14.21
CA LEU A 233 -13.43 -14.28 13.26
C LEU A 233 -12.82 -14.61 11.90
N ALA A 234 -13.63 -14.97 10.90
CA ALA A 234 -13.07 -15.37 9.61
C ALA A 234 -12.49 -14.15 8.87
N PRO A 235 -11.37 -14.30 8.13
CA PRO A 235 -10.83 -13.22 7.32
C PRO A 235 -11.86 -12.68 6.31
N GLY A 236 -12.18 -11.39 6.44
CA GLY A 236 -13.19 -10.71 5.62
C GLY A 236 -14.54 -10.49 6.33
N ASP A 237 -14.79 -11.16 7.45
CA ASP A 237 -15.93 -10.86 8.32
C ASP A 237 -15.83 -9.40 8.80
N LYS A 238 -16.93 -8.65 8.65
CA LYS A 238 -17.03 -7.29 9.17
C LYS A 238 -17.36 -7.33 10.65
N LEU A 239 -16.70 -6.46 11.41
CA LEU A 239 -17.09 -6.19 12.80
C LEU A 239 -18.23 -5.18 12.82
N ASP A 240 -19.27 -5.48 13.60
CA ASP A 240 -20.39 -4.57 13.90
C ASP A 240 -19.98 -3.45 14.87
N GLY A 241 -18.87 -3.65 15.59
CA GLY A 241 -18.28 -2.67 16.48
C GLY A 241 -16.95 -3.13 17.05
N ILE A 242 -16.18 -2.18 17.57
CA ILE A 242 -14.93 -2.44 18.29
C ILE A 242 -14.85 -1.54 19.52
N VAL A 243 -14.32 -2.06 20.63
CA VAL A 243 -14.19 -1.36 21.91
C VAL A 243 -12.82 -1.64 22.50
N ALA A 244 -12.13 -0.59 22.95
CA ALA A 244 -10.90 -0.68 23.72
C ALA A 244 -11.22 -0.48 25.21
N ARG A 245 -10.47 -1.17 26.08
CA ARG A 245 -10.60 -1.04 27.53
C ARG A 245 -9.24 -0.94 28.22
N ASP A 246 -9.19 -0.19 29.31
CA ASP A 246 -8.03 -0.13 30.19
C ASP A 246 -7.97 -1.32 31.18
N GLY A 247 -6.98 -1.31 32.08
CA GLY A 247 -6.82 -2.35 33.11
C GLY A 247 -7.87 -2.34 34.23
N SER A 248 -8.78 -1.37 34.22
CA SER A 248 -9.91 -1.25 35.15
C SER A 248 -11.24 -1.60 34.46
N ASP A 249 -11.18 -2.30 33.31
CA ASP A 249 -12.31 -2.59 32.40
C ASP A 249 -13.01 -1.34 31.83
N ARG A 250 -12.51 -0.12 32.07
CA ARG A 250 -13.17 1.09 31.57
C ARG A 250 -13.01 1.18 30.07
N ARG A 251 -14.11 1.51 29.38
CA ARG A 251 -14.09 1.85 27.96
C ARG A 251 -13.23 3.10 27.73
N LEU A 252 -12.38 3.01 26.72
CA LEU A 252 -11.59 4.10 26.13
C LEU A 252 -12.25 4.62 24.85
#